data_AF-U1LNT7-F1
#
_entry.id   AF-U1LNT7-F1
#
_cell.length_a   1.000
_cell.length_b   1.000
_cell.length_c   1.000
_cell.angle_alpha   90.00
_cell.angle_beta   90.00
_cell.angle_gamma   90.00
#
_symmetry.space_group_name_H-M   'P 1'
#
loop_
_entity.id
_entity.type
_entity.pdbx_description
1 polymer ?
#
loop_
_entity_poly.entity_id
_entity_poly.type
_entity_poly.pdbx_seq_one_letter_code
_entity_poly.pdbx_strand_id
1 'polypeptide(L)'
;MSPRLRIWLAALVLAVPPLAIAVTWAALAPQLPDVIATHWSGADVADGFSETGPMLRWLLIATCAMLGVGLVLAAVTIDGRLRAMLLSCLAAVSGMLAGAFIASVGATLQAGSAEQAVLGAWLLVLLAPLALLLVPWFVHPREGETAAGPAERMPLPESDATEWRGELGSAGFAWIGVGLLVLGAVIALVAPETGAVPLRVLVGVTTAAAALVVLALARIRVTIDSEALRVRGALLPVPLRTIATDRIRAVDAAVIEPMHWGGWGYRGLPGQVAIVLRKGPGIVVTTRDGSRFAVTVEGAEHGAAVLAGIVERSRQRSE
;
A
#
# COMPACT_ATOMS: atom_id res chain seq x y z
N MET A 1 26.23 7.71 4.78
CA MET A 1 25.82 6.52 4.01
C MET A 1 25.23 6.96 2.68
N SER A 2 25.79 6.55 1.54
CA SER A 2 25.33 7.01 0.22
C SER A 2 23.90 6.49 -0.07
N PRO A 3 23.07 7.22 -0.84
CA PRO A 3 21.71 6.77 -1.19
C PRO A 3 21.67 5.39 -1.84
N ARG A 4 22.66 5.09 -2.70
CA ARG A 4 22.83 3.77 -3.32
C ARG A 4 23.07 2.67 -2.28
N LEU A 5 23.94 2.92 -1.29
CA LEU A 5 24.20 1.96 -0.21
C LEU A 5 22.94 1.71 0.63
N ARG A 6 22.10 2.72 0.89
CA ARG A 6 20.83 2.53 1.60
C ARG A 6 19.87 1.60 0.85
N ILE A 7 19.80 1.74 -0.47
CA ILE A 7 18.94 0.92 -1.33
C ILE A 7 19.39 -0.54 -1.29
N TRP A 8 20.70 -0.79 -1.45
CA TRP A 8 21.25 -2.15 -1.39
C TRP A 8 21.07 -2.78 -0.01
N LEU A 9 21.25 -2.02 1.07
CA LEU A 9 20.99 -2.52 2.42
C LEU A 9 19.51 -2.86 2.63
N ALA A 10 18.59 -2.03 2.13
CA ALA A 10 17.15 -2.33 2.20
C ALA A 10 16.77 -3.58 1.41
N ALA A 11 17.38 -3.81 0.24
CA ALA A 11 17.19 -5.05 -0.50
C ALA A 11 17.83 -6.25 0.22
N LEU A 12 18.98 -6.08 0.86
CA LEU A 12 19.66 -7.14 1.60
C LEU A 12 18.86 -7.63 2.82
N VAL A 13 17.96 -6.80 3.39
CA VAL A 13 17.01 -7.25 4.43
C VAL A 13 16.17 -8.44 3.94
N LEU A 14 15.89 -8.54 2.64
CA LEU A 14 15.16 -9.69 2.07
C LEU A 14 15.95 -11.01 2.09
N ALA A 15 17.24 -10.98 2.44
CA ALA A 15 18.00 -12.20 2.68
C ALA A 15 17.69 -12.81 4.06
N VAL A 16 17.14 -12.02 4.99
CA VAL A 16 16.82 -12.48 6.35
C VAL A 16 15.78 -13.60 6.35
N PRO A 17 14.64 -13.52 5.64
CA PRO A 17 13.64 -14.59 5.64
C PRO A 17 14.14 -15.97 5.15
N PRO A 18 14.77 -16.11 3.97
CA PRO A 18 15.28 -17.42 3.55
C PRO A 18 16.39 -17.94 4.47
N LEU A 19 17.24 -17.06 5.02
CA LEU A 19 18.24 -17.44 6.02
C LEU A 19 17.58 -17.94 7.31
N ALA A 20 16.56 -17.25 7.81
CA ALA A 20 15.85 -17.64 9.01
C ALA A 20 15.18 -19.02 8.85
N ILE A 21 14.57 -19.28 7.70
CA ILE A 21 14.01 -20.60 7.37
C ILE A 21 15.11 -21.67 7.34
N ALA A 22 16.22 -21.43 6.63
CA ALA A 22 17.32 -22.37 6.50
C ALA A 22 18.00 -22.68 7.85
N VAL A 23 18.21 -21.65 8.68
CA VAL A 23 18.79 -21.79 10.03
C VAL A 23 17.84 -22.54 10.95
N THR A 24 16.54 -22.23 10.92
CA THR A 24 15.51 -22.93 11.70
C THR A 24 15.51 -24.41 11.35
N TRP A 25 15.54 -24.74 10.06
CA TRP A 25 15.65 -26.12 9.59
C TRP A 25 16.95 -26.77 10.06
N ALA A 26 18.11 -26.17 9.81
CA ALA A 26 19.40 -26.75 10.18
C ALA A 26 19.52 -27.03 11.69
N ALA A 27 18.91 -26.17 12.53
CA ALA A 27 18.93 -26.31 13.97
C ALA A 27 17.94 -27.37 14.50
N LEU A 28 16.78 -27.52 13.86
CA LEU A 28 15.65 -28.27 14.42
C LEU A 28 15.23 -29.50 13.60
N ALA A 29 15.81 -29.71 12.41
CA ALA A 29 15.48 -30.84 11.53
C ALA A 29 15.49 -32.22 12.22
N PRO A 30 16.44 -32.56 13.12
CA PRO A 30 16.43 -33.86 13.77
C PRO A 30 15.27 -34.10 14.73
N GLN A 31 14.61 -33.03 15.20
CA GLN A 31 13.51 -33.08 16.17
C GLN A 31 12.15 -32.86 15.50
N LEU A 32 12.16 -32.45 14.22
CA LEU A 32 10.96 -32.08 13.50
C LEU A 32 10.19 -33.32 13.04
N PRO A 33 8.89 -33.44 13.35
CA PRO A 33 8.06 -34.47 12.75
C PRO A 33 7.92 -34.28 11.24
N ASP A 34 7.53 -35.35 10.55
CA ASP A 34 7.27 -35.32 9.09
C ASP A 34 6.15 -34.35 8.71
N VAL A 35 5.25 -34.06 9.64
CA VAL A 35 4.10 -33.18 9.49
C VAL A 35 4.09 -32.13 10.60
N ILE A 36 3.83 -30.88 10.25
CA ILE A 36 3.71 -29.75 11.19
C ILE A 36 2.35 -29.07 11.06
N ALA A 37 1.93 -28.41 12.13
CA ALA A 37 0.71 -27.61 12.16
C ALA A 37 0.85 -26.36 11.27
N THR A 38 -0.17 -26.09 10.45
CA THR A 38 -0.15 -24.99 9.48
C THR A 38 -1.45 -24.20 9.40
N HIS A 39 -2.51 -24.67 10.05
CA HIS A 39 -3.77 -23.97 10.11
C HIS A 39 -4.38 -24.08 11.51
N TRP A 40 -5.02 -22.98 11.92
CA TRP A 40 -5.73 -22.84 13.18
C TRP A 40 -7.02 -22.06 12.93
N SER A 41 -8.17 -22.62 13.30
CA SER A 41 -9.43 -21.88 13.39
C SER A 41 -9.51 -21.09 14.71
N GLY A 42 -8.82 -19.95 14.76
CA GLY A 42 -8.79 -19.09 15.96
C GLY A 42 -7.55 -19.30 16.83
N ALA A 43 -7.74 -19.33 18.15
CA ALA A 43 -6.63 -19.44 19.12
C ALA A 43 -6.51 -20.83 19.78
N ASP A 44 -7.27 -21.81 19.29
CA ASP A 44 -7.29 -23.17 19.83
C ASP A 44 -6.20 -24.05 19.17
N VAL A 45 -6.35 -25.38 19.24
CA VAL A 45 -5.44 -26.35 18.62
C VAL A 45 -5.51 -26.32 17.09
N ALA A 46 -4.44 -26.78 16.45
CA ALA A 46 -4.35 -26.86 15.00
C ALA A 46 -5.39 -27.81 14.41
N ASP A 47 -5.99 -27.40 13.28
CA ASP A 47 -6.99 -28.15 12.52
C ASP A 47 -6.57 -28.36 11.06
N GLY A 48 -5.35 -27.95 10.68
CA GLY A 48 -4.75 -28.28 9.41
C GLY A 48 -3.23 -28.41 9.49
N PHE A 49 -2.70 -29.27 8.63
CA PHE A 49 -1.33 -29.77 8.71
C PHE A 49 -0.69 -29.87 7.33
N SER A 50 0.63 -29.77 7.29
CA SER A 50 1.41 -29.88 6.06
C SER A 50 2.67 -30.70 6.28
N GLU A 51 3.11 -31.43 5.25
CA GLU A 51 4.41 -32.09 5.27
C GLU A 51 5.55 -31.06 5.39
N THR A 52 6.44 -31.29 6.34
CA THR A 52 7.50 -30.34 6.73
C THR A 52 8.47 -30.09 5.58
N GLY A 53 8.93 -31.17 4.92
CA GLY A 53 9.94 -31.09 3.85
C GLY A 53 9.47 -30.34 2.59
N PRO A 54 8.33 -30.70 1.97
CA PRO A 54 7.77 -29.96 0.85
C PRO A 54 7.48 -28.50 1.19
N MET A 55 6.92 -28.23 2.37
CA MET A 55 6.62 -26.86 2.78
C MET A 55 7.89 -26.02 2.94
N LEU A 56 8.93 -26.56 3.59
CA LEU A 56 10.24 -25.93 3.69
C LEU A 56 10.79 -25.53 2.31
N ARG A 57 10.80 -26.48 1.36
CA ARG A 57 11.32 -26.23 0.01
C ARG A 57 10.55 -25.13 -0.70
N TRP A 58 9.22 -25.16 -0.62
CA TRP A 58 8.36 -24.14 -1.21
C TRP A 58 8.63 -22.74 -0.62
N LEU A 59 8.73 -22.65 0.70
CA LEU A 59 8.99 -21.38 1.39
C LEU A 59 10.39 -20.82 1.09
N LEU A 60 11.41 -21.68 1.00
CA LEU A 60 12.75 -21.27 0.57
C LEU A 60 12.74 -20.73 -0.87
N ILE A 61 12.07 -21.42 -1.80
CA ILE A 61 11.95 -20.96 -3.18
C ILE A 61 11.22 -19.60 -3.24
N ALA A 62 10.09 -19.47 -2.55
CA ALA A 62 9.29 -18.24 -2.54
C ALA A 62 10.08 -17.05 -1.97
N THR A 63 10.70 -17.22 -0.80
CA THR A 63 11.45 -16.15 -0.14
C THR A 63 12.75 -15.78 -0.88
N CYS A 64 13.44 -16.75 -1.50
CA CYS A 64 14.58 -16.49 -2.39
C CYS A 64 14.16 -15.76 -3.68
N ALA A 65 13.01 -16.10 -4.26
CA ALA A 65 12.49 -15.39 -5.43
C ALA A 65 12.18 -13.92 -5.08
N MET A 66 11.59 -13.67 -3.91
CA MET A 66 11.34 -12.32 -3.41
C MET A 66 12.64 -11.54 -3.14
N LEU A 67 13.69 -12.19 -2.62
CA LEU A 67 15.03 -11.59 -2.57
C LEU A 67 15.53 -11.20 -3.97
N GLY A 68 15.41 -12.09 -4.94
CA GLY A 68 15.78 -11.81 -6.34
C GLY A 68 15.06 -10.57 -6.88
N VAL A 69 13.75 -10.46 -6.68
CA VAL A 69 12.96 -9.27 -7.04
C VAL A 69 13.46 -8.02 -6.31
N GLY A 70 13.79 -8.11 -5.01
CA GLY A 70 14.36 -7.01 -4.25
C GLY A 70 15.69 -6.51 -4.79
N LEU A 71 16.58 -7.42 -5.19
CA LEU A 71 17.86 -7.07 -5.81
C LEU A 71 17.66 -6.40 -7.18
N VAL A 72 16.69 -6.86 -7.97
CA VAL A 72 16.31 -6.19 -9.23
C VAL A 72 15.78 -4.78 -8.94
N LEU A 73 14.89 -4.61 -7.96
CA LEU A 73 14.37 -3.30 -7.55
C LEU A 73 15.49 -2.34 -7.07
N ALA A 74 16.55 -2.87 -6.47
CA ALA A 74 17.73 -2.10 -6.10
C ALA A 74 18.57 -1.65 -7.31
N ALA A 75 18.62 -2.47 -8.36
CA ALA A 75 19.39 -2.20 -9.57
C ALA A 75 18.69 -1.27 -10.56
N VAL A 76 17.36 -1.31 -10.65
CA VAL A 76 16.59 -0.50 -11.61
C VAL A 76 16.36 0.94 -11.13
N THR A 77 16.24 1.86 -12.08
CA THR A 77 15.94 3.27 -11.82
C THR A 77 14.44 3.50 -11.71
N ILE A 78 13.95 3.56 -10.47
CA ILE A 78 12.58 3.96 -10.12
C ILE A 78 12.61 5.02 -9.01
N ASP A 79 11.46 5.65 -8.79
CA ASP A 79 11.25 6.61 -7.70
C ASP A 79 11.68 6.03 -6.34
N GLY A 80 12.39 6.84 -5.55
CA GLY A 80 13.01 6.39 -4.29
C GLY A 80 12.01 5.96 -3.22
N ARG A 81 10.86 6.65 -3.11
CA ARG A 81 9.81 6.31 -2.15
C ARG A 81 9.01 5.10 -2.62
N LEU A 82 8.70 5.01 -3.92
CA LEU A 82 8.08 3.81 -4.51
C LEU A 82 8.97 2.58 -4.28
N ARG A 83 10.28 2.70 -4.54
CA ARG A 83 11.24 1.61 -4.26
C ARG A 83 11.18 1.18 -2.80
N ALA A 84 11.25 2.12 -1.86
CA ALA A 84 11.23 1.80 -0.44
C ALA A 84 9.91 1.15 -0.01
N MET A 85 8.77 1.60 -0.55
CA MET A 85 7.47 0.97 -0.31
C MET A 85 7.43 -0.46 -0.85
N LEU A 86 7.84 -0.67 -2.11
CA LEU A 86 7.89 -2.00 -2.72
C LEU A 86 8.82 -2.95 -1.95
N LEU A 87 10.02 -2.49 -1.60
CA LEU A 87 10.97 -3.27 -0.80
C LEU A 87 10.43 -3.61 0.59
N SER A 88 9.72 -2.67 1.23
CA SER A 88 9.13 -2.89 2.56
C SER A 88 7.94 -3.84 2.53
N CYS A 89 7.06 -3.73 1.52
CA CYS A 89 5.99 -4.70 1.30
C CYS A 89 6.55 -6.09 1.03
N LEU A 90 7.55 -6.19 0.16
CA LEU A 90 8.21 -7.45 -0.17
C LEU A 90 8.88 -8.07 1.06
N ALA A 91 9.55 -7.25 1.89
CA ALA A 91 10.18 -7.70 3.12
C ALA A 91 9.16 -8.12 4.18
N ALA A 92 8.04 -7.41 4.32
CA ALA A 92 6.97 -7.79 5.24
C ALA A 92 6.33 -9.13 4.85
N VAL A 93 5.98 -9.31 3.57
CA VAL A 93 5.40 -10.58 3.09
C VAL A 93 6.40 -11.73 3.20
N SER A 94 7.66 -11.52 2.78
CA SER A 94 8.71 -12.55 2.87
C SER A 94 8.98 -12.92 4.32
N GLY A 95 9.04 -11.91 5.20
CA GLY A 95 9.18 -12.10 6.64
C GLY A 95 8.00 -12.84 7.26
N MET A 96 6.75 -12.55 6.86
CA MET A 96 5.58 -13.29 7.32
C MET A 96 5.62 -14.77 6.90
N LEU A 97 6.10 -15.09 5.70
CA LEU A 97 6.28 -16.48 5.26
C LEU A 97 7.32 -17.22 6.13
N ALA A 98 8.44 -16.57 6.44
CA ALA A 98 9.42 -17.14 7.37
C ALA A 98 8.87 -17.23 8.81
N GLY A 99 8.15 -16.21 9.27
CA GLY A 99 7.48 -16.17 10.57
C GLY A 99 6.43 -17.27 10.71
N ALA A 100 5.67 -17.55 9.65
CA ALA A 100 4.71 -18.66 9.60
C ALA A 100 5.41 -20.01 9.78
N PHE A 101 6.53 -20.24 9.08
CA PHE A 101 7.32 -21.46 9.25
C PHE A 101 7.85 -21.62 10.68
N ILE A 102 8.45 -20.56 11.22
CA ILE A 102 9.03 -20.58 12.57
C ILE A 102 7.94 -20.77 13.63
N ALA A 103 6.80 -20.10 13.48
CA ALA A 103 5.65 -20.25 14.36
C ALA A 103 5.09 -21.68 14.31
N SER A 104 4.91 -22.24 13.11
CA SER A 104 4.46 -23.62 12.90
C SER A 104 5.41 -24.65 13.52
N VAL A 105 6.72 -24.52 13.26
CA VAL A 105 7.76 -25.40 13.83
C VAL A 105 7.79 -25.26 15.35
N GLY A 106 7.83 -24.03 15.86
CA GLY A 106 7.90 -23.74 17.29
C GLY A 106 6.67 -24.26 18.05
N ALA A 107 5.46 -24.01 17.54
CA ALA A 107 4.22 -24.48 18.13
C ALA A 107 4.12 -26.02 18.12
N THR A 108 4.53 -26.66 17.01
CA THR A 108 4.51 -28.12 16.89
C THR A 108 5.49 -28.78 17.87
N LEU A 109 6.73 -28.28 17.94
CA LEU A 109 7.73 -28.81 18.87
C LEU A 109 7.36 -28.55 20.33
N GLN A 110 6.77 -27.38 20.63
CA GLN A 110 6.31 -27.04 21.99
C GLN A 110 5.18 -27.96 22.47
N ALA A 111 4.26 -28.34 21.58
CA ALA A 111 3.18 -29.26 21.91
C ALA A 111 3.60 -30.74 21.87
N GLY A 112 4.73 -31.06 21.23
CA GLY A 112 5.21 -32.43 21.03
C GLY A 112 4.52 -33.17 19.88
N SER A 113 3.44 -32.61 19.31
CA SER A 113 2.79 -33.12 18.10
C SER A 113 2.10 -31.98 17.34
N ALA A 114 1.80 -32.21 16.06
CA ALA A 114 1.14 -31.20 15.23
C ALA A 114 -0.32 -30.99 15.66
N GLU A 115 -1.01 -32.05 16.06
CA GLU A 115 -2.43 -32.06 16.44
C GLU A 115 -2.72 -31.30 17.73
N GLN A 116 -1.71 -31.19 18.61
CA GLN A 116 -1.82 -30.47 19.87
C GLN A 116 -1.21 -29.06 19.81
N ALA A 117 -0.70 -28.65 18.64
CA ALA A 117 -0.04 -27.37 18.47
C ALA A 117 -1.04 -26.21 18.64
N VAL A 118 -0.78 -25.34 19.62
CA VAL A 118 -1.55 -24.11 19.85
C VAL A 118 -0.74 -22.91 19.36
N LEU A 119 -1.37 -22.04 18.55
CA LEU A 119 -0.67 -20.89 17.98
C LEU A 119 -0.25 -19.88 19.06
N GLY A 120 -1.15 -19.53 19.98
CA GLY A 120 -0.85 -18.71 21.17
C GLY A 120 0.06 -17.50 20.88
N ALA A 121 1.16 -17.37 21.63
CA ALA A 121 2.12 -16.28 21.49
C ALA A 121 2.94 -16.32 20.20
N TRP A 122 2.99 -17.46 19.49
CA TRP A 122 3.66 -17.57 18.19
C TRP A 122 3.00 -16.70 17.11
N LEU A 123 1.75 -16.27 17.34
CA LEU A 123 1.09 -15.24 16.53
C LEU A 123 1.91 -13.95 16.46
N LEU A 124 2.62 -13.58 17.54
CA LEU A 124 3.49 -12.40 17.53
C LEU A 124 4.67 -12.57 16.58
N VAL A 125 5.24 -13.79 16.48
CA VAL A 125 6.33 -14.10 15.54
C VAL A 125 5.84 -14.03 14.10
N LEU A 126 4.63 -14.55 13.84
CA LEU A 126 3.97 -14.47 12.54
C LEU A 126 3.73 -13.01 12.10
N LEU A 127 3.27 -12.16 13.01
CA LEU A 127 2.83 -10.80 12.70
C LEU A 127 3.93 -9.74 12.83
N ALA A 128 5.00 -9.98 13.60
CA ALA A 128 6.09 -9.04 13.80
C ALA A 128 6.66 -8.42 12.49
N PRO A 129 6.82 -9.18 11.38
CA PRO A 129 7.29 -8.63 10.11
C PRO A 129 6.40 -7.54 9.50
N LEU A 130 5.11 -7.44 9.89
CA LEU A 130 4.24 -6.34 9.46
C LEU A 130 4.75 -4.97 9.90
N ALA A 131 5.56 -4.90 10.97
CA ALA A 131 6.21 -3.66 11.38
C ALA A 131 7.12 -3.08 10.29
N LEU A 132 7.62 -3.91 9.36
CA LEU A 132 8.42 -3.46 8.22
C LEU A 132 7.64 -2.55 7.27
N LEU A 133 6.30 -2.65 7.23
CA LEU A 133 5.45 -1.75 6.45
C LEU A 133 5.53 -0.28 6.93
N LEU A 134 5.95 -0.06 8.18
CA LEU A 134 6.09 1.26 8.76
C LEU A 134 7.45 1.91 8.45
N VAL A 135 8.44 1.12 8.05
CA VAL A 135 9.83 1.59 7.81
C VAL A 135 9.90 2.76 6.82
N PRO A 136 9.18 2.76 5.68
CA PRO A 136 9.18 3.91 4.77
C PRO A 136 8.72 5.22 5.42
N TRP A 137 7.89 5.14 6.46
CA TRP A 137 7.33 6.31 7.16
C TRP A 137 8.30 6.95 8.16
N PHE A 138 9.24 6.16 8.70
CA PHE A 138 10.25 6.63 9.65
C PHE A 138 11.58 6.98 8.97
N VAL A 139 11.91 6.32 7.85
CA VAL A 139 13.23 6.42 7.20
C VAL A 139 13.27 7.46 6.08
N HIS A 140 12.15 7.70 5.39
CA HIS A 140 12.13 8.81 4.43
C HIS A 140 11.98 10.12 5.20
N PRO A 141 12.90 11.10 4.97
CA PRO A 141 12.75 12.43 5.54
C PRO A 141 11.35 12.95 5.24
N ARG A 142 10.66 13.38 6.29
CA ARG A 142 9.52 14.26 6.15
C ARG A 142 10.10 15.54 5.56
N GLU A 143 9.98 15.72 4.25
CA GLU A 143 10.18 17.01 3.61
C GLU A 143 8.99 17.89 4.01
N GLY A 144 8.93 18.23 5.29
CA GLY A 144 8.11 19.28 5.85
C GLY A 144 9.07 20.39 6.20
N GLU A 145 9.29 21.31 5.26
CA GLU A 145 9.73 22.69 5.52
C GLU A 145 9.98 23.52 4.26
N THR A 146 9.85 22.98 3.05
CA THR A 146 9.41 23.83 1.95
C THR A 146 7.89 23.91 2.04
N ALA A 147 7.42 24.92 2.78
CA ALA A 147 6.13 25.55 2.51
C ALA A 147 5.96 25.51 0.99
N ALA A 148 4.99 24.74 0.48
CA ALA A 148 4.82 24.49 -0.95
C ALA A 148 5.20 25.76 -1.73
N GLY A 149 6.44 25.78 -2.26
CA GLY A 149 6.91 26.90 -3.07
C GLY A 149 5.88 27.06 -4.19
N PRO A 150 5.59 28.30 -4.65
CA PRO A 150 4.40 28.58 -5.43
C PRO A 150 4.29 27.56 -6.54
N ALA A 151 3.40 26.57 -6.33
CA ALA A 151 3.13 25.57 -7.33
C ALA A 151 2.72 26.39 -8.55
N GLU A 152 3.39 26.18 -9.68
CA GLU A 152 3.25 27.03 -10.86
C GLU A 152 1.75 27.24 -11.13
N ARG A 153 1.28 28.43 -10.78
CA ARG A 153 -0.16 28.70 -10.72
C ARG A 153 -0.60 28.81 -12.15
N MET A 154 -1.59 28.00 -12.48
CA MET A 154 -2.18 28.00 -13.80
C MET A 154 -3.29 29.06 -13.80
N PRO A 155 -3.36 29.92 -14.83
CA PRO A 155 -4.43 30.89 -14.93
C PRO A 155 -5.78 30.17 -15.00
N LEU A 156 -6.77 30.67 -14.27
CA LEU A 156 -8.13 30.14 -14.32
C LEU A 156 -8.85 30.77 -15.52
N PRO A 157 -9.37 29.97 -16.46
CA PRO A 157 -10.24 30.51 -17.50
C PRO A 157 -11.54 31.04 -16.89
N GLU A 158 -12.23 31.95 -17.58
CA GLU A 158 -13.59 32.33 -17.19
C GLU A 158 -14.53 31.13 -17.35
N SER A 159 -15.43 30.93 -16.39
CA SER A 159 -16.41 29.84 -16.45
C SER A 159 -17.69 30.15 -15.70
N ASP A 160 -18.81 30.08 -16.42
CA ASP A 160 -20.17 30.19 -15.86
C ASP A 160 -20.79 28.84 -15.49
N ALA A 161 -20.05 27.74 -15.67
CA ALA A 161 -20.58 26.42 -15.35
C ALA A 161 -20.86 26.29 -13.84
N THR A 162 -21.90 25.52 -13.54
CA THR A 162 -22.36 25.23 -12.17
C THR A 162 -21.95 23.85 -11.68
N GLU A 163 -21.46 23.00 -12.60
CA GLU A 163 -21.02 21.65 -12.32
C GLU A 163 -19.78 21.33 -13.17
N TRP A 164 -18.89 20.51 -12.63
CA TRP A 164 -17.74 19.99 -13.36
C TRP A 164 -17.39 18.58 -12.92
N ARG A 165 -16.90 17.78 -13.86
CA ARG A 165 -16.44 16.42 -13.60
C ARG A 165 -15.16 16.14 -14.35
N GLY A 166 -14.17 15.62 -13.62
CA GLY A 166 -12.91 15.15 -14.17
C GLY A 166 -12.54 13.78 -13.62
N GLU A 167 -11.68 13.08 -14.35
CA GLU A 167 -11.12 11.80 -13.91
C GLU A 167 -9.61 11.83 -14.03
N LEU A 168 -8.96 10.95 -13.27
CA LEU A 168 -7.53 10.72 -13.38
C LEU A 168 -7.23 9.25 -13.14
N GLY A 169 -6.52 8.63 -14.07
CA GLY A 169 -5.95 7.30 -13.91
C GLY A 169 -4.45 7.34 -13.67
N SER A 170 -3.94 6.29 -13.03
CA SER A 170 -2.49 6.02 -12.95
C SER A 170 -2.20 4.62 -13.46
N ALA A 171 -1.47 4.55 -14.58
CA ALA A 171 -0.99 3.29 -15.14
C ALA A 171 -0.08 2.54 -14.15
N GLY A 172 0.70 3.26 -13.33
CA GLY A 172 1.56 2.66 -12.31
C GLY A 172 0.76 1.90 -11.25
N PHE A 173 -0.28 2.53 -10.67
CA PHE A 173 -1.17 1.85 -9.72
C PHE A 173 -1.93 0.69 -10.38
N ALA A 174 -2.36 0.86 -11.64
CA ALA A 174 -3.00 -0.22 -12.39
C ALA A 174 -2.06 -1.44 -12.57
N TRP A 175 -0.82 -1.20 -12.99
CA TRP A 175 0.20 -2.27 -13.14
C TRP A 175 0.57 -2.93 -11.81
N ILE A 176 0.64 -2.17 -10.71
CA ILE A 176 0.86 -2.75 -9.37
C ILE A 176 -0.32 -3.66 -9.00
N GLY A 177 -1.56 -3.21 -9.22
CA GLY A 177 -2.75 -4.01 -8.97
C GLY A 177 -2.78 -5.29 -9.80
N VAL A 178 -2.51 -5.21 -11.11
CA VAL A 178 -2.39 -6.38 -11.99
C VAL A 178 -1.25 -7.31 -11.55
N GLY A 179 -0.10 -6.74 -11.18
CA GLY A 179 1.04 -7.51 -10.69
C GLY A 179 0.72 -8.28 -9.40
N LEU A 180 -0.04 -7.67 -8.48
CA LEU A 180 -0.53 -8.35 -7.28
C LEU A 180 -1.50 -9.48 -7.62
N LEU A 181 -2.43 -9.29 -8.58
CA LEU A 181 -3.31 -10.37 -9.04
C LEU A 181 -2.51 -11.55 -9.62
N VAL A 182 -1.55 -11.26 -10.50
CA VAL A 182 -0.70 -12.29 -11.12
C VAL A 182 0.13 -13.02 -10.05
N LEU A 183 0.73 -12.28 -9.12
CA LEU A 183 1.49 -12.86 -8.02
C LEU A 183 0.62 -13.76 -7.14
N GLY A 184 -0.57 -13.30 -6.75
CA GLY A 184 -1.54 -14.08 -5.99
C GLY A 184 -1.95 -15.36 -6.71
N ALA A 185 -2.19 -15.28 -8.02
CA ALA A 185 -2.54 -16.44 -8.85
C ALA A 185 -1.39 -17.44 -8.96
N VAL A 186 -0.15 -16.99 -9.17
CA VAL A 186 1.04 -17.85 -9.23
C VAL A 186 1.26 -18.55 -7.88
N ILE A 187 1.13 -17.82 -6.76
CA ILE A 187 1.25 -18.41 -5.43
C ILE A 187 0.16 -19.47 -5.21
N ALA A 188 -1.09 -19.17 -5.57
CA ALA A 188 -2.19 -20.12 -5.45
C ALA A 188 -1.98 -21.39 -6.30
N LEU A 189 -1.38 -21.27 -7.48
CA LEU A 189 -1.12 -22.40 -8.37
C LEU A 189 0.02 -23.31 -7.87
N VAL A 190 1.05 -22.74 -7.26
CA VAL A 190 2.30 -23.44 -6.91
C VAL A 190 2.34 -23.90 -5.45
N ALA A 191 1.57 -23.28 -4.55
CA ALA A 191 1.49 -23.73 -3.15
C ALA A 191 0.98 -25.18 -3.06
N PRO A 192 1.34 -26.00 -2.06
CA PRO A 192 0.84 -27.37 -1.91
C PRO A 192 -0.63 -27.44 -1.45
N GLU A 193 -1.35 -28.51 -1.84
CA GLU A 193 -2.71 -28.84 -1.34
C GLU A 193 -2.60 -29.24 0.14
N THR A 194 -3.09 -28.40 1.06
CA THR A 194 -3.02 -28.68 2.51
C THR A 194 -4.34 -28.28 3.18
N GLY A 195 -5.09 -29.27 3.67
CA GLY A 195 -6.11 -29.13 4.72
C GLY A 195 -7.25 -28.10 4.57
N ALA A 196 -8.02 -27.95 5.65
CA ALA A 196 -9.40 -27.43 5.68
C ALA A 196 -9.63 -25.99 5.17
N VAL A 197 -8.58 -25.18 5.03
CA VAL A 197 -8.53 -24.06 4.08
C VAL A 197 -7.15 -24.08 3.44
N PRO A 198 -7.03 -24.38 2.14
CA PRO A 198 -5.73 -24.39 1.49
C PRO A 198 -5.08 -23.03 1.67
N LEU A 199 -3.83 -22.98 2.13
CA LEU A 199 -3.00 -21.76 2.18
C LEU A 199 -3.09 -20.95 0.85
N ARG A 200 -3.31 -21.67 -0.26
CA ARG A 200 -3.66 -21.14 -1.60
C ARG A 200 -4.85 -20.20 -1.59
N VAL A 201 -5.94 -20.56 -0.92
CA VAL A 201 -7.17 -19.77 -0.81
C VAL A 201 -6.91 -18.55 0.05
N LEU A 202 -6.27 -18.69 1.21
CA LEU A 202 -5.99 -17.55 2.08
C LEU A 202 -5.10 -16.53 1.37
N VAL A 203 -3.95 -16.96 0.84
CA VAL A 203 -3.02 -16.07 0.13
C VAL A 203 -3.63 -15.52 -1.16
N GLY A 204 -4.38 -16.34 -1.89
CA GLY A 204 -5.10 -15.92 -3.09
C GLY A 204 -6.12 -14.83 -2.79
N VAL A 205 -6.97 -15.04 -1.77
CA VAL A 205 -8.01 -14.08 -1.35
C VAL A 205 -7.37 -12.80 -0.80
N THR A 206 -6.38 -12.89 0.08
CA THR A 206 -5.74 -11.69 0.65
C THR A 206 -5.02 -10.87 -0.42
N THR A 207 -4.33 -11.53 -1.35
CA THR A 207 -3.61 -10.85 -2.43
C THR A 207 -4.59 -10.28 -3.46
N ALA A 208 -5.66 -11.00 -3.79
CA ALA A 208 -6.73 -10.50 -4.64
C ALA A 208 -7.45 -9.30 -4.02
N ALA A 209 -7.77 -9.35 -2.72
CA ALA A 209 -8.37 -8.25 -2.00
C ALA A 209 -7.45 -7.02 -2.00
N ALA A 210 -6.16 -7.20 -1.71
CA ALA A 210 -5.17 -6.13 -1.79
C ALA A 210 -5.08 -5.54 -3.21
N ALA A 211 -5.04 -6.39 -4.23
CA ALA A 211 -5.00 -5.97 -5.62
C ALA A 211 -6.26 -5.19 -6.02
N LEU A 212 -7.45 -5.65 -5.61
CA LEU A 212 -8.72 -4.96 -5.84
C LEU A 212 -8.73 -3.57 -5.21
N VAL A 213 -8.20 -3.42 -3.99
CA VAL A 213 -8.06 -2.11 -3.35
C VAL A 213 -7.12 -1.21 -4.17
N VAL A 214 -5.96 -1.71 -4.58
CA VAL A 214 -5.02 -0.93 -5.40
C VAL A 214 -5.64 -0.52 -6.74
N LEU A 215 -6.33 -1.44 -7.42
CA LEU A 215 -7.02 -1.17 -8.68
C LEU A 215 -8.17 -0.17 -8.49
N ALA A 216 -8.94 -0.27 -7.42
CA ALA A 216 -10.00 0.67 -7.10
C ALA A 216 -9.48 2.10 -6.89
N LEU A 217 -8.27 2.24 -6.36
CA LEU A 217 -7.58 3.51 -6.16
C LEU A 217 -6.76 3.96 -7.38
N ALA A 218 -6.59 3.11 -8.40
CA ALA A 218 -5.83 3.44 -9.60
C ALA A 218 -6.50 4.51 -10.47
N ARG A 219 -7.80 4.75 -10.27
CA ARG A 219 -8.56 5.77 -10.98
C ARG A 219 -9.51 6.50 -10.04
N ILE A 220 -9.43 7.82 -10.02
CA ILE A 220 -10.31 8.68 -9.23
C ILE A 220 -11.20 9.52 -10.15
N ARG A 221 -12.33 9.94 -9.59
CA ARG A 221 -13.27 10.87 -10.17
C ARG A 221 -13.44 12.04 -9.22
N VAL A 222 -13.33 13.24 -9.77
CA VAL A 222 -13.57 14.50 -9.09
C VAL A 222 -14.86 15.08 -9.64
N THR A 223 -15.80 15.40 -8.77
CA THR A 223 -17.05 16.06 -9.11
C THR A 223 -17.18 17.33 -8.29
N ILE A 224 -17.56 18.41 -8.95
CA ILE A 224 -17.77 19.74 -8.38
C ILE A 224 -19.21 20.11 -8.68
N ASP A 225 -19.95 20.47 -7.64
CA ASP A 225 -21.30 21.03 -7.74
C ASP A 225 -21.45 22.21 -6.75
N SER A 226 -22.66 22.75 -6.67
CA SER A 226 -22.99 23.89 -5.79
C SER A 226 -22.71 23.61 -4.31
N GLU A 227 -22.77 22.35 -3.88
CA GLU A 227 -22.64 21.95 -2.49
C GLU A 227 -21.19 21.63 -2.11
N ALA A 228 -20.46 20.89 -2.96
CA ALA A 228 -19.15 20.36 -2.57
C ALA A 228 -18.24 19.98 -3.75
N LEU A 229 -16.94 20.04 -3.47
CA LEU A 229 -15.92 19.27 -4.17
C LEU A 229 -15.90 17.84 -3.60
N ARG A 230 -16.23 16.83 -4.41
CA ARG A 230 -16.21 15.41 -4.03
C ARG A 230 -15.16 14.65 -4.85
N VAL A 231 -14.36 13.85 -4.16
CA VAL A 231 -13.40 12.92 -4.77
C VAL A 231 -13.80 11.50 -4.40
N ARG A 232 -13.99 10.65 -5.40
CA ARG A 232 -14.41 9.25 -5.26
C ARG A 232 -13.53 8.34 -6.11
N GLY A 233 -13.51 7.05 -5.80
CA GLY A 233 -13.00 6.04 -6.74
C GLY A 233 -13.84 6.04 -8.02
N ALA A 234 -13.21 5.91 -9.17
CA ALA A 234 -13.91 5.90 -10.46
C ALA A 234 -14.50 4.51 -10.80
N LEU A 235 -13.86 3.44 -10.32
CA LEU A 235 -14.26 2.04 -10.53
C LEU A 235 -15.26 1.58 -9.46
N LEU A 236 -14.95 1.87 -8.19
CA LEU A 236 -15.86 1.70 -7.06
C LEU A 236 -16.14 3.08 -6.48
N PRO A 237 -17.42 3.51 -6.34
CA PRO A 237 -17.79 4.86 -5.93
C PRO A 237 -17.58 5.12 -4.42
N VAL A 238 -16.50 4.59 -3.86
CA VAL A 238 -16.09 4.80 -2.48
C VAL A 238 -15.72 6.28 -2.29
N PRO A 239 -16.30 6.98 -1.29
CA PRO A 239 -15.97 8.37 -1.03
C PRO A 239 -14.57 8.48 -0.43
N LEU A 240 -13.68 9.22 -1.11
CA LEU A 240 -12.31 9.49 -0.63
C LEU A 240 -12.23 10.82 0.11
N ARG A 241 -12.84 11.87 -0.45
CA ARG A 241 -12.87 13.20 0.18
C ARG A 241 -14.11 13.98 -0.24
N THR A 242 -14.64 14.79 0.66
CA THR A 242 -15.70 15.77 0.37
C THR A 242 -15.37 17.06 1.11
N ILE A 243 -15.38 18.18 0.40
CA ILE A 243 -15.16 19.52 0.95
C ILE A 243 -16.35 20.38 0.51
N ALA A 244 -17.17 20.78 1.48
CA ALA A 244 -18.30 21.66 1.21
C ALA A 244 -17.81 23.05 0.76
N THR A 245 -18.53 23.65 -0.18
CA THR A 245 -18.17 24.92 -0.84
C THR A 245 -18.11 26.08 0.15
N ASP A 246 -18.96 26.08 1.18
CA ASP A 246 -18.97 27.05 2.28
C ASP A 246 -17.65 27.05 3.09
N ARG A 247 -16.98 25.90 3.23
CA ARG A 247 -15.69 25.80 3.93
C ARG A 247 -14.51 26.27 3.10
N ILE A 248 -14.69 26.59 1.82
CA ILE A 248 -13.61 26.97 0.92
C ILE A 248 -13.32 28.47 1.01
N ARG A 249 -12.04 28.79 1.28
CA ARG A 249 -11.51 30.15 1.29
C ARG A 249 -10.93 30.54 -0.06
N ALA A 250 -10.12 29.68 -0.67
CA ALA A 250 -9.46 29.95 -1.94
C ALA A 250 -9.38 28.68 -2.77
N VAL A 251 -9.38 28.86 -4.09
CA VAL A 251 -9.25 27.81 -5.11
C VAL A 251 -8.16 28.23 -6.08
N ASP A 252 -7.22 27.34 -6.33
CA ASP A 252 -6.14 27.53 -7.29
C ASP A 252 -6.06 26.30 -8.22
N ALA A 253 -5.59 26.50 -9.45
CA ALA A 253 -5.06 25.43 -10.30
C ALA A 253 -3.53 25.51 -10.29
N ALA A 254 -2.86 24.38 -10.15
CA ALA A 254 -1.40 24.35 -10.18
C ALA A 254 -0.87 22.99 -10.64
N VAL A 255 0.39 22.98 -11.10
CA VAL A 255 1.11 21.72 -11.32
C VAL A 255 1.49 21.13 -9.97
N ILE A 256 0.87 20.00 -9.62
CA ILE A 256 1.14 19.27 -8.39
C ILE A 256 2.34 18.34 -8.60
N GLU A 257 3.38 18.60 -7.83
CA GLU A 257 4.51 17.69 -7.69
C GLU A 257 4.33 16.82 -6.43
N PRO A 258 4.32 15.49 -6.56
CA PRO A 258 4.05 14.60 -5.42
C PRO A 258 4.98 14.82 -4.23
N MET A 259 6.25 15.17 -4.47
CA MET A 259 7.22 15.34 -3.39
C MET A 259 6.87 16.51 -2.45
N HIS A 260 6.32 17.62 -2.99
CA HIS A 260 5.85 18.76 -2.19
C HIS A 260 4.59 18.48 -1.38
N TRP A 261 3.86 17.40 -1.69
CA TRP A 261 2.60 17.03 -1.04
C TRP A 261 2.69 15.70 -0.27
N GLY A 262 3.91 15.27 0.09
CA GLY A 262 4.12 14.08 0.93
C GLY A 262 4.12 12.74 0.17
N GLY A 263 4.06 12.74 -1.16
CA GLY A 263 4.22 11.59 -2.04
C GLY A 263 2.99 11.25 -2.89
N TRP A 264 2.95 9.99 -3.35
CA TRP A 264 1.86 9.43 -4.14
C TRP A 264 0.72 8.88 -3.26
N GLY A 265 -0.51 8.89 -3.78
CA GLY A 265 -1.72 8.34 -3.16
C GLY A 265 -2.53 9.35 -2.34
N TYR A 266 -3.38 8.85 -1.45
CA TYR A 266 -4.11 9.65 -0.46
C TYR A 266 -3.23 9.86 0.78
N ARG A 267 -2.79 11.08 1.07
CA ARG A 267 -1.92 11.39 2.22
C ARG A 267 -2.33 12.66 2.94
N GLY A 268 -2.21 12.65 4.27
CA GLY A 268 -2.43 13.80 5.13
C GLY A 268 -1.17 14.13 5.94
N LEU A 269 -0.67 15.35 5.77
CA LEU A 269 0.15 16.06 6.75
C LEU A 269 -0.79 16.84 7.70
N PRO A 270 -0.36 17.20 8.92
CA PRO A 270 -1.13 18.11 9.76
C PRO A 270 -1.47 19.40 8.99
N GLY A 271 -2.76 19.65 8.76
CA GLY A 271 -3.24 20.81 8.01
C GLY A 271 -3.12 20.73 6.47
N GLN A 272 -2.61 19.65 5.89
CA GLN A 272 -2.56 19.48 4.43
C GLN A 272 -2.91 18.06 4.01
N VAL A 273 -3.89 17.89 3.12
CA VAL A 273 -4.26 16.58 2.55
C VAL A 273 -4.09 16.62 1.04
N ALA A 274 -3.56 15.55 0.45
CA ALA A 274 -3.42 15.46 -0.99
C ALA A 274 -3.82 14.08 -1.52
N ILE A 275 -4.39 14.08 -2.72
CA ILE A 275 -4.67 12.89 -3.51
C ILE A 275 -3.90 13.04 -4.83
N VAL A 276 -2.74 12.39 -4.92
CA VAL A 276 -1.79 12.56 -6.03
C VAL A 276 -1.54 11.22 -6.71
N LEU A 277 -2.06 11.01 -7.92
CA LEU A 277 -1.90 9.75 -8.65
C LEU A 277 -0.79 9.78 -9.72
N ARG A 278 -0.54 10.96 -10.31
CA ARG A 278 0.56 11.25 -11.26
C ARG A 278 0.99 12.72 -11.10
N LYS A 279 2.25 13.05 -11.42
CA LYS A 279 2.69 14.45 -11.48
C LYS A 279 1.90 15.14 -12.59
N GLY A 280 1.40 16.34 -12.34
CA GLY A 280 0.65 17.09 -13.36
C GLY A 280 -0.34 18.09 -12.78
N PRO A 281 -1.24 18.61 -13.61
CA PRO A 281 -2.24 19.58 -13.21
C PRO A 281 -3.13 19.07 -12.07
N GLY A 282 -3.49 19.96 -11.17
CA GLY A 282 -4.42 19.65 -10.09
C GLY A 282 -5.08 20.87 -9.48
N ILE A 283 -6.16 20.60 -8.76
CA ILE A 283 -6.95 21.60 -8.05
C ILE A 283 -6.43 21.67 -6.63
N VAL A 284 -6.11 22.88 -6.17
CA VAL A 284 -5.69 23.15 -4.80
C VAL A 284 -6.76 24.01 -4.13
N VAL A 285 -7.25 23.54 -2.99
CA VAL A 285 -8.26 24.21 -2.18
C VAL A 285 -7.64 24.60 -0.86
N THR A 286 -7.85 25.85 -0.44
CA THR A 286 -7.55 26.30 0.92
C THR A 286 -8.86 26.50 1.65
N THR A 287 -9.07 25.82 2.77
CA THR A 287 -10.26 25.94 3.60
C THR A 287 -10.17 27.12 4.57
N ARG A 288 -11.31 27.52 5.14
CA ARG A 288 -11.39 28.68 6.07
C ARG A 288 -10.58 28.52 7.36
N ASP A 289 -10.39 27.29 7.82
CA ASP A 289 -9.54 26.93 8.96
C ASP A 289 -8.03 26.90 8.62
N GLY A 290 -7.66 27.24 7.39
CA GLY A 290 -6.27 27.28 6.93
C GLY A 290 -5.75 25.94 6.41
N SER A 291 -6.54 24.87 6.44
CA SER A 291 -6.11 23.58 5.88
C SER A 291 -6.05 23.65 4.34
N ARG A 292 -5.12 22.90 3.74
CA ARG A 292 -5.00 22.81 2.28
C ARG A 292 -5.33 21.41 1.80
N PHE A 293 -6.06 21.34 0.69
CA PHE A 293 -6.35 20.11 0.00
C PHE A 293 -5.86 20.19 -1.45
N ALA A 294 -5.20 19.15 -1.95
CA ALA A 294 -4.78 19.10 -3.35
C ALA A 294 -5.22 17.79 -4.01
N VAL A 295 -5.71 17.86 -5.24
CA VAL A 295 -6.05 16.68 -6.04
C VAL A 295 -5.56 16.84 -7.46
N THR A 296 -4.78 15.88 -7.93
CA THR A 296 -4.41 15.81 -9.35
C THR A 296 -5.59 15.36 -10.18
N VAL A 297 -5.89 16.08 -11.25
CA VAL A 297 -7.01 15.75 -12.16
C VAL A 297 -6.78 16.36 -13.54
N GLU A 298 -7.28 15.71 -14.58
CA GLU A 298 -7.27 16.29 -15.93
C GLU A 298 -8.25 17.46 -16.01
N GLY A 299 -7.90 18.49 -16.77
CA GLY A 299 -8.72 19.71 -16.86
C GLY A 299 -8.79 20.51 -15.56
N ALA A 300 -7.76 20.42 -14.70
CA ALA A 300 -7.73 21.08 -13.40
C ALA A 300 -8.00 22.60 -13.45
N GLU A 301 -7.52 23.30 -14.49
CA GLU A 301 -7.76 24.73 -14.69
C GLU A 301 -9.27 25.04 -14.78
N HIS A 302 -9.98 24.28 -15.62
CA HIS A 302 -11.42 24.42 -15.82
C HIS A 302 -12.18 24.02 -14.56
N GLY A 303 -11.82 22.90 -13.92
CA GLY A 303 -12.46 22.48 -12.67
C GLY A 303 -12.26 23.48 -11.53
N ALA A 304 -11.06 24.06 -11.40
CA ALA A 304 -10.76 25.10 -10.44
C ALA A 304 -11.51 26.41 -10.74
N ALA A 305 -11.62 26.80 -12.01
CA ALA A 305 -12.42 27.95 -12.43
C ALA A 305 -13.91 27.80 -12.06
N VAL A 306 -14.50 26.63 -12.34
CA VAL A 306 -15.88 26.31 -11.96
C VAL A 306 -16.06 26.38 -10.45
N LEU A 307 -15.16 25.76 -9.67
CA LEU A 307 -15.23 25.78 -8.22
C LEU A 307 -15.07 27.19 -7.63
N ALA A 308 -14.16 28.00 -8.18
CA ALA A 308 -13.97 29.39 -7.78
C ALA A 308 -15.24 30.21 -8.01
N GLY A 309 -15.86 30.08 -9.18
CA GLY A 309 -17.13 30.77 -9.51
C GLY A 309 -18.29 30.34 -8.61
N ILE A 310 -18.39 29.05 -8.26
CA ILE A 310 -19.40 28.53 -7.31
C ILE A 310 -19.19 29.12 -5.92
N VAL A 311 -17.95 29.11 -5.42
CA VAL A 311 -17.61 29.65 -4.10
C VAL A 311 -17.93 31.14 -4.02
N GLU A 312 -17.61 31.92 -5.06
CA GLU A 312 -17.90 33.36 -5.11
C GLU A 312 -19.41 33.63 -5.08
N ARG A 313 -20.20 32.93 -5.91
CA ARG A 313 -21.67 33.04 -5.91
C ARG A 313 -22.29 32.62 -4.58
N SER A 314 -21.71 31.65 -3.87
CA SER A 314 -22.20 31.22 -2.56
C SER A 314 -22.00 32.30 -1.48
N ARG A 315 -20.90 33.07 -1.57
CA ARG A 315 -20.63 34.19 -0.66
C ARG A 315 -21.62 35.32 -0.86
N GLN A 316 -21.84 35.71 -2.11
CA GLN A 316 -22.79 36.78 -2.47
C GLN A 316 -24.24 36.49 -2.06
N ARG A 317 -24.63 35.21 -1.87
CA ARG A 317 -25.96 34.84 -1.34
C ARG A 317 -26.04 34.82 0.18
N SER A 318 -24.90 34.79 0.85
CA SER A 318 -24.81 34.70 2.31
C SER A 318 -24.60 36.08 2.98
N GLU A 319 -24.27 37.10 2.18
CA GLU A 319 -24.26 38.52 2.54
C GLU A 319 -25.63 39.16 2.29
#